data_AF-A0A815MRL2-F1
#
_entry.id   AF-A0A815MRL2-F1
#
_cell.length_a   1.000
_cell.length_b   1.000
_cell.length_c   1.000
_cell.angle_alpha   90.00
_cell.angle_beta   90.00
_cell.angle_gamma   90.00
#
_symmetry.space_group_name_H-M   'P 1'
#
loop_
_entity.id
_entity.type
_entity.pdbx_description
1 polymer ?
#
loop_
_entity_poly.entity_id
_entity_poly.type
_entity_poly.pdbx_seq_one_letter_code
_entity_poly.pdbx_strand_id
1 'polypeptide(L)'
;MPRDQRPQWIINSHIKDVDLHGCKTIELALERVQQTLAAAKKNDNISYKFIAGGGTHSNVNQYGRTYKESGNWKRDMKPILFEAVQNYLEKVPNEFHVYTTSCNEKATEVYVRFKGEK
;
A
#
# COMPACT_ATOMS: atom_id res chain seq x y z
N MET A 1 10.53 -9.95 -3.31
CA MET A 1 11.79 -9.99 -2.52
C MET A 1 11.83 -11.22 -1.62
N PRO A 2 13.02 -11.75 -1.24
CA PRO A 2 13.17 -12.86 -0.30
C PRO A 2 12.57 -12.53 1.08
N ARG A 3 12.01 -13.53 1.75
CA ARG A 3 11.30 -13.38 3.04
C ARG A 3 12.21 -12.84 4.16
N ASP A 4 13.51 -13.07 4.03
CA ASP A 4 14.53 -12.84 5.06
C ASP A 4 15.00 -11.38 5.18
N GLN A 5 14.60 -10.51 4.24
CA GLN A 5 14.90 -9.07 4.27
C GLN A 5 13.78 -8.24 4.93
N ARG A 6 12.72 -8.88 5.40
CA ARG A 6 11.59 -8.19 6.04
C ARG A 6 11.92 -7.89 7.51
N PRO A 7 11.45 -6.75 8.06
CA PRO A 7 11.54 -6.49 9.49
C PRO A 7 11.01 -7.65 10.35
N GLN A 8 11.69 -7.93 11.47
CA GLN A 8 11.35 -9.02 12.39
C GLN A 8 9.89 -8.96 12.88
N TRP A 9 9.32 -7.77 13.05
CA TRP A 9 7.93 -7.60 13.45
C TRP A 9 6.92 -8.07 12.39
N ILE A 10 7.31 -8.13 11.11
CA ILE A 10 6.49 -8.71 10.02
C ILE A 10 6.61 -10.23 10.04
N ILE A 11 7.83 -10.74 10.21
CA ILE A 11 8.14 -12.18 10.22
C ILE A 11 7.37 -12.89 11.35
N ASN A 12 7.30 -12.24 12.52
CA ASN A 12 6.69 -12.79 13.74
C ASN A 12 5.21 -12.40 13.91
N SER A 13 4.58 -11.79 12.92
CA SER A 13 3.17 -11.38 12.97
C SER A 13 2.27 -12.30 12.17
N HIS A 14 1.02 -12.41 12.61
CA HIS A 14 -0.03 -12.91 11.75
C HIS A 14 -0.36 -11.84 10.69
N ILE A 15 -0.25 -12.19 9.41
CA ILE A 15 -0.45 -11.25 8.30
C ILE A 15 -1.83 -11.47 7.70
N LYS A 16 -2.63 -10.40 7.60
CA LYS A 16 -3.89 -10.38 6.86
C LYS A 16 -3.74 -9.60 5.56
N ASP A 17 -4.14 -10.22 4.47
CA ASP A 17 -4.12 -9.61 3.15
C ASP A 17 -5.34 -8.69 2.98
N VAL A 18 -5.08 -7.46 2.56
CA VAL A 18 -6.10 -6.48 2.21
C VAL A 18 -5.95 -6.18 0.73
N ASP A 19 -6.84 -6.77 -0.06
CA ASP A 19 -6.84 -6.56 -1.50
C ASP A 19 -7.46 -5.20 -1.85
N LEU A 20 -6.60 -4.31 -2.33
CA LEU A 20 -6.99 -3.01 -2.89
C LEU A 20 -7.02 -3.07 -4.42
N HIS A 21 -6.50 -4.14 -5.04
CA HIS A 21 -6.60 -4.35 -6.46
C HIS A 21 -8.09 -4.46 -6.86
N GLY A 22 -8.46 -3.77 -7.94
CA GLY A 22 -9.86 -3.69 -8.37
C GLY A 22 -10.74 -2.69 -7.61
N CYS A 23 -10.19 -1.90 -6.68
CA CYS A 23 -10.89 -0.69 -6.22
C CYS A 23 -11.19 0.19 -7.43
N LYS A 24 -12.44 0.67 -7.55
CA LYS A 24 -12.86 1.48 -8.70
C LYS A 24 -12.29 2.91 -8.64
N THR A 25 -11.98 3.39 -7.44
CA THR A 25 -11.48 4.74 -7.18
C THR A 25 -10.41 4.72 -6.09
N ILE A 26 -9.62 5.80 -6.02
CA ILE A 26 -8.59 5.99 -5.00
C ILE A 26 -9.25 6.20 -3.63
N GLU A 27 -10.34 6.96 -3.58
CA GLU A 27 -11.08 7.27 -2.35
C GLU A 27 -11.54 6.00 -1.66
N LEU A 28 -12.10 5.05 -2.41
CA LEU A 28 -12.57 3.77 -1.87
C LEU A 28 -11.41 2.92 -1.34
N ALA A 29 -10.25 2.95 -2.00
CA ALA A 29 -9.07 2.25 -1.50
C ALA A 29 -8.53 2.89 -0.21
N LEU A 30 -8.51 4.22 -0.13
CA LEU A 30 -8.12 4.94 1.07
C LEU A 30 -9.10 4.71 2.23
N GLU A 31 -10.40 4.61 1.96
CA GLU A 31 -11.40 4.23 2.96
C GLU A 31 -11.13 2.83 3.52
N ARG A 32 -10.80 1.86 2.66
CA ARG A 32 -10.40 0.51 3.10
C ARG A 32 -9.11 0.54 3.93
N VAL A 33 -8.13 1.36 3.54
CA VAL A 33 -6.90 1.56 4.32
C VAL A 33 -7.24 2.11 5.71
N GLN A 34 -8.10 3.14 5.80
CA GLN A 34 -8.54 3.73 7.05
C GLN A 34 -9.22 2.73 7.98
N GLN A 35 -10.18 1.95 7.44
CA GLN A 35 -10.87 0.91 8.19
C GLN A 35 -9.88 -0.15 8.69
N THR A 36 -8.89 -0.50 7.88
CA THR A 36 -7.83 -1.46 8.24
C THR A 36 -6.94 -0.91 9.35
N LEU A 37 -6.54 0.36 9.30
CA LEU A 37 -5.76 1.00 10.36
C LEU A 37 -6.53 1.03 11.68
N ALA A 38 -7.83 1.33 11.64
CA ALA A 38 -8.69 1.27 12.83
C ALA A 38 -8.80 -0.17 13.38
N ALA A 39 -8.84 -1.18 12.51
CA ALA A 39 -8.82 -2.59 12.92
C ALA A 39 -7.45 -3.01 13.49
N ALA A 40 -6.35 -2.46 12.97
CA ALA A 40 -5.00 -2.70 13.47
C ALA A 40 -4.80 -2.14 14.88
N LYS A 41 -5.38 -0.97 15.20
CA LYS A 41 -5.38 -0.42 16.57
C LYS A 41 -6.10 -1.30 17.59
N LYS A 42 -7.07 -2.12 17.15
CA LYS A 42 -7.80 -3.05 18.02
C LYS A 42 -7.12 -4.42 18.13
N ASN A 43 -6.09 -4.68 17.31
CA ASN A 43 -5.48 -6.00 17.15
C ASN A 43 -3.94 -5.89 17.07
N ASP A 44 -3.30 -5.77 18.23
CA ASP A 44 -1.88 -5.44 18.40
C ASP A 44 -0.89 -6.49 17.82
N ASN A 45 -1.38 -7.67 17.47
CA ASN A 45 -0.59 -8.78 16.95
C ASN A 45 -0.89 -9.13 15.47
N ILE A 46 -1.70 -8.32 14.78
CA ILE A 46 -2.01 -8.51 13.36
C ILE A 46 -1.30 -7.44 12.55
N SER A 47 -0.51 -7.88 11.58
CA SER A 47 0.02 -7.03 10.51
C SER A 47 -0.91 -7.10 9.30
N TYR A 48 -1.15 -5.99 8.64
CA TYR A 48 -1.99 -5.93 7.43
C TYR A 48 -1.12 -5.69 6.21
N LYS A 49 -1.32 -6.49 5.16
CA LYS A 49 -0.62 -6.39 3.88
C LYS A 49 -1.56 -5.85 2.82
N PHE A 50 -1.41 -4.58 2.46
CA PHE A 50 -2.17 -3.97 1.38
C PHE A 50 -1.59 -4.38 0.04
N ILE A 51 -2.44 -4.87 -0.87
CA ILE A 51 -2.07 -5.25 -2.24
C ILE A 51 -2.69 -4.24 -3.19
N ALA A 52 -1.90 -3.29 -3.70
CA ALA A 52 -2.39 -2.22 -4.57
C ALA A 52 -2.41 -2.58 -6.08
N GLY A 53 -1.90 -3.77 -6.43
CA GLY A 53 -1.66 -4.17 -7.82
C GLY A 53 -0.55 -3.34 -8.49
N GLY A 54 -0.03 -3.87 -9.60
CA GLY A 54 1.08 -3.29 -10.38
C GLY A 54 0.89 -3.40 -11.89
N GLY A 55 -0.17 -4.08 -12.34
CA GLY A 55 -0.50 -4.17 -13.77
C GLY A 55 -1.31 -2.96 -14.23
N THR A 56 -1.11 -2.54 -15.48
CA THR A 56 -1.80 -1.43 -16.16
C THR A 56 -3.31 -1.64 -16.38
N HIS A 57 -3.85 -2.80 -16.01
CA HIS A 57 -5.24 -3.21 -16.26
C HIS A 57 -6.24 -2.79 -15.19
N SER A 58 -5.79 -2.32 -14.02
CA SER A 58 -6.68 -1.74 -13.02
C SER A 58 -7.32 -0.46 -13.58
N ASN A 59 -8.65 -0.28 -13.51
CA ASN A 59 -9.31 0.96 -13.97
C ASN A 59 -8.78 2.23 -13.27
N VAL A 60 -8.11 2.10 -12.12
CA VAL A 60 -7.42 3.21 -11.44
C VAL A 60 -6.13 3.64 -12.15
N ASN A 61 -5.55 2.77 -12.99
CA ASN A 61 -4.41 3.07 -13.86
C ASN A 61 -4.83 3.73 -15.18
N GLN A 62 -6.14 3.80 -15.46
CA GLN A 62 -6.69 4.49 -16.63
C GLN A 62 -6.34 6.00 -16.63
N TYR A 63 -5.93 6.53 -15.48
CA TYR A 63 -5.54 7.93 -15.28
C TYR A 63 -4.04 8.14 -15.02
N GLY A 64 -3.16 7.17 -15.35
CA GLY A 64 -1.70 7.29 -15.17
C GLY A 64 -1.20 8.70 -15.48
N ARG A 65 -0.40 9.33 -14.60
CA ARG A 65 0.01 10.74 -14.74
C ARG A 65 0.64 10.94 -16.12
N THR A 66 -0.03 11.72 -16.97
CA THR A 66 0.59 12.25 -18.18
C THR A 66 1.41 13.48 -17.80
N TYR A 67 2.71 13.43 -18.07
CA TYR A 67 3.63 14.55 -17.86
C TYR A 67 4.43 14.78 -19.14
N LYS A 68 4.88 16.01 -19.33
CA LYS A 68 5.64 16.41 -20.51
C LYS A 68 7.12 16.42 -20.16
N GLU A 69 7.89 15.55 -20.79
CA GLU A 69 9.34 15.45 -20.62
C GLU A 69 10.02 15.65 -21.98
N SER A 70 10.90 16.65 -22.06
CA SER A 70 11.61 17.02 -23.29
C SER A 70 10.68 17.16 -24.51
N GLY A 71 9.55 17.84 -24.32
CA GLY A 71 8.58 18.08 -25.40
C GLY A 71 7.64 16.92 -25.71
N ASN A 72 7.91 15.71 -25.21
CA ASN A 72 7.11 14.51 -25.44
C ASN A 72 6.16 14.23 -24.28
N TRP A 73 4.94 13.82 -24.59
CA TRP A 73 4.00 13.33 -23.58
C TRP A 73 4.42 11.92 -23.14
N LYS A 74 4.73 11.76 -21.85
CA LYS A 74 4.98 10.47 -21.23
C LYS A 74 3.84 10.11 -20.29
N ARG A 75 3.60 8.81 -20.12
CA ARG A 75 2.68 8.25 -19.12
C ARG A 75 3.51 7.56 -18.05
N ASP A 76 3.34 7.99 -16.80
CA ASP A 76 3.78 7.19 -15.67
C ASP A 76 2.82 6.01 -15.52
N MET A 77 3.36 4.79 -15.64
CA MET A 77 2.60 3.55 -15.46
C MET A 77 2.65 3.07 -14.01
N LYS A 78 3.22 3.85 -13.08
CA LYS A 78 3.10 3.57 -11.66
C LYS A 78 1.62 3.51 -11.26
N PRO A 79 1.20 2.50 -10.47
CA PRO A 79 -0.16 2.40 -10.02
C PRO A 79 -0.49 3.62 -9.17
N ILE A 80 -1.40 4.47 -9.64
CA ILE A 80 -1.83 5.66 -8.90
C ILE A 80 -2.32 5.28 -7.50
N LEU A 81 -2.92 4.09 -7.41
CA LEU A 81 -3.38 3.52 -6.15
C LEU A 81 -2.24 3.28 -5.16
N PHE A 82 -1.10 2.78 -5.62
CA PHE A 82 0.05 2.55 -4.75
C PHE A 82 0.60 3.86 -4.20
N GLU A 83 0.83 4.85 -5.07
CA GLU A 83 1.33 6.16 -4.63
C GLU A 83 0.36 6.84 -3.66
N ALA A 84 -0.95 6.75 -3.93
CA ALA A 84 -1.96 7.32 -3.04
C ALA A 84 -1.94 6.66 -1.65
N VAL A 85 -1.87 5.32 -1.60
CA VAL A 85 -1.81 4.57 -0.34
C VAL A 85 -0.50 4.86 0.41
N GLN A 86 0.64 4.89 -0.28
CA GLN A 86 1.92 5.24 0.33
C GLN A 86 1.89 6.66 0.90
N ASN A 87 1.52 7.66 0.09
CA ASN A 87 1.42 9.06 0.51
C ASN A 87 0.46 9.25 1.68
N TYR A 88 -0.62 8.45 1.74
CA TYR A 88 -1.53 8.46 2.86
C TYR A 88 -0.85 7.92 4.12
N LEU A 89 -0.21 6.75 4.04
CA LEU A 89 0.44 6.09 5.17
C LEU A 89 1.66 6.86 5.72
N GLU A 90 2.36 7.62 4.89
CA GLU A 90 3.42 8.56 5.33
C GLU A 90 2.86 9.71 6.20
N LYS A 91 1.57 10.02 6.09
CA LYS A 91 0.88 11.06 6.87
C LYS A 91 0.10 10.49 8.06
N VAL A 92 -0.02 9.17 8.16
CA VAL A 92 -0.66 8.52 9.30
C VAL A 92 0.19 8.78 10.55
N PRO A 93 -0.41 8.96 11.73
CA PRO A 93 0.35 9.24 12.94
C PRO A 93 1.46 8.21 13.17
N ASN A 94 2.58 8.66 13.76
CA ASN A 94 3.77 7.86 14.06
C ASN A 94 3.52 6.65 14.98
N GLU A 95 2.26 6.36 15.31
CA GLU A 95 1.78 5.21 16.08
C GLU A 95 1.73 3.90 15.27
N PHE A 96 2.06 3.91 13.97
CA PHE A 96 2.12 2.69 13.15
C PHE A 96 3.54 2.42 12.62
N HIS A 97 3.93 1.14 12.61
CA HIS A 97 5.01 0.66 11.77
C HIS A 97 4.48 0.51 10.35
N VAL A 98 5.08 1.23 9.41
CA VAL A 98 4.81 1.10 7.98
C VAL A 98 6.06 0.56 7.30
N TYR A 99 5.90 -0.49 6.51
CA TYR A 99 6.97 -1.04 5.68
C TYR A 99 6.44 -1.31 4.28
N THR A 100 7.06 -0.68 3.29
CA THR A 100 6.70 -0.81 1.88
C THR A 100 7.72 -1.70 1.18
N THR A 101 7.25 -2.61 0.33
CA THR A 101 8.11 -3.43 -0.53
C THR A 101 7.42 -3.70 -1.86
N SER A 102 8.17 -3.67 -2.96
CA SER A 102 7.70 -4.16 -4.25
C SER A 102 8.06 -5.64 -4.36
N CYS A 103 7.03 -6.50 -4.40
CA CYS A 103 7.28 -7.95 -4.50
C CYS A 103 7.51 -8.39 -5.95
N ASN A 104 7.06 -7.60 -6.94
CA ASN A 104 7.30 -7.75 -8.38
C ASN A 104 6.73 -6.51 -9.13
N GLU A 105 6.95 -6.41 -10.44
CA GLU A 105 6.37 -5.36 -11.32
C GLU A 105 4.83 -5.27 -11.25
N LYS A 106 4.16 -6.25 -10.63
CA LYS A 106 2.71 -6.45 -10.67
C LYS A 106 2.02 -6.29 -9.32
N ALA A 107 2.75 -6.03 -8.23
CA ALA A 107 2.16 -5.79 -6.93
C ALA A 107 3.15 -5.06 -6.01
N THR A 108 2.68 -3.96 -5.45
CA THR A 108 3.33 -3.35 -4.29
C THR A 108 2.58 -3.73 -3.03
N GLU A 109 3.35 -4.14 -2.02
CA GLU A 109 2.86 -4.56 -0.72
C GLU A 109 3.18 -3.49 0.31
N VAL A 110 2.18 -3.11 1.10
CA VAL A 110 2.39 -2.25 2.27
C VAL A 110 1.98 -2.98 3.53
N TYR A 111 2.95 -3.17 4.41
CA TYR A 111 2.76 -3.81 5.70
C TYR A 111 2.53 -2.74 6.76
N VAL A 112 1.46 -2.86 7.52
CA VAL A 112 1.15 -1.95 8.62
C VAL A 112 0.84 -2.71 9.89
N ARG A 113 1.45 -2.26 10.99
CA ARG A 113 1.19 -2.76 12.35
C ARG A 113 1.14 -1.60 13.33
N PHE A 114 0.24 -1.65 14.30
CA PHE A 114 0.19 -0.66 15.38
C PHE A 114 1.42 -0.81 16.30
N LYS A 115 2.09 0.30 16.65
CA LYS A 115 3.31 0.28 17.47
C LYS A 115 3.05 -0.16 18.91
N GLY A 116 1.82 0.04 19.40
CA GLY A 116 1.42 -0.36 20.75
C GLY A 116 2.41 0.13 21.80
N GLU A 117 2.33 1.39 22.21
CA GLU A 117 2.99 1.81 23.45
C GLU A 117 2.35 1.02 24.60
N LYS A 118 3.13 0.12 25.20
CA LYS A 118 2.88 -0.38 26.55
C LYS A 118 3.67 0.46 27.54
#